data_AF-A0A936GM24-F1
#
_entry.id   AF-A0A936GM24-F1
#
_cell.length_a   1.000
_cell.length_b   1.000
_cell.length_c   1.000
_cell.angle_alpha   90.00
_cell.angle_beta   90.00
_cell.angle_gamma   90.00
#
_symmetry.space_group_name_H-M   'P 1'
#
loop_
_entity.id
_entity.type
_entity.pdbx_description
1 polymer ?
#
loop_
_entity_poly.entity_id
_entity_poly.type
_entity_poly.pdbx_seq_one_letter_code
_entity_poly.pdbx_strand_id
1 'polypeptide(L)'
;MENREKQLLFVYLIFDLIIINACIIATATLEFEIKAWEFRNVSMYLLHGNLSWLITYFVFVKKKFHIKNNFLNRLLRISKRMVIFMVVGIVLGFLIMPRGFSRLFIIEYIILVNFSKVVFYFLLNRYSTFKRRRKLNVDSGLILNCVDTAQALKLIIEKHPLLGYIFHGFLCDEYRTKDWVIGGTDQLAHFIDTKNIQVVFAVISIYGSISKTKDYLQICNEKGVRLYLVPESQRWFANNVNMESVGGIMLINPQEIPLDDVGSRMQKRIFDIAFSTLVITLLFTWFLPLMALIIMFNSRGPIFFVQKRTGINNKSFKCIKFRSM
;
A
#
# COMPACT_ATOMS: atom_id res chain seq x y z
N MET A 1 2.32 2.35 -8.88
CA MET A 1 2.82 2.88 -7.59
C MET A 1 2.42 2.10 -6.35
N GLU A 2 1.21 1.53 -6.24
CA GLU A 2 0.83 0.74 -5.06
C GLU A 2 1.84 -0.34 -4.70
N ASN A 3 2.48 -0.98 -5.69
CA ASN A 3 3.47 -2.01 -5.42
C ASN A 3 4.66 -1.48 -4.59
N ARG A 4 5.04 -0.19 -4.74
CA ARG A 4 6.13 0.43 -3.96
C ARG A 4 5.67 0.83 -2.56
N GLU A 5 4.47 1.38 -2.40
CA GLU A 5 3.93 1.65 -1.06
C GLU A 5 3.68 0.36 -0.27
N LYS A 6 3.26 -0.70 -0.95
CA LYS A 6 3.09 -2.05 -0.39
C LYS A 6 4.42 -2.72 -0.05
N GLN A 7 5.42 -2.61 -0.93
CA GLN A 7 6.79 -3.03 -0.61
C GLN A 7 7.31 -2.29 0.62
N LEU A 8 7.07 -0.98 0.73
CA LEU A 8 7.43 -0.22 1.92
C LEU A 8 6.67 -0.71 3.16
N LEU A 9 5.36 -0.99 3.07
CA LEU A 9 4.60 -1.54 4.20
C LEU A 9 5.11 -2.91 4.65
N PHE A 10 5.44 -3.79 3.71
CA PHE A 10 6.06 -5.08 4.01
C PHE A 10 7.44 -4.92 4.66
N VAL A 11 8.25 -3.99 4.14
CA VAL A 11 9.53 -3.60 4.74
C VAL A 11 9.30 -3.09 6.18
N TYR A 12 8.32 -2.20 6.42
CA TYR A 12 8.00 -1.74 7.78
C TYR A 12 7.64 -2.89 8.72
N LEU A 13 6.84 -3.87 8.27
CA LEU A 13 6.47 -5.02 9.09
C LEU A 13 7.66 -5.90 9.45
N ILE A 14 8.54 -6.18 8.48
CA ILE A 14 9.76 -6.95 8.71
C ILE A 14 10.67 -6.20 9.67
N PHE A 15 10.91 -4.92 9.45
CA PHE A 15 11.76 -4.12 10.34
C PHE A 15 11.16 -3.98 11.75
N ASP A 16 9.84 -3.82 11.89
CA ASP A 16 9.19 -3.79 13.19
C ASP A 16 9.42 -5.11 13.96
N LEU A 17 9.34 -6.26 13.29
CA LEU A 17 9.66 -7.57 13.89
C LEU A 17 11.14 -7.69 14.25
N ILE A 18 12.05 -7.25 13.37
CA ILE A 18 13.49 -7.27 13.64
C ILE A 18 13.81 -6.40 14.87
N ILE A 19 13.26 -5.19 14.93
CA ILE A 19 13.47 -4.26 16.07
C ILE A 19 12.96 -4.89 17.36
N ILE A 20 11.77 -5.50 17.37
CA ILE A 20 11.23 -6.15 18.57
C ILE A 20 12.17 -7.23 19.09
N ASN A 21 12.56 -8.17 18.22
CA ASN A 21 13.42 -9.28 18.63
C ASN A 21 14.83 -8.79 19.02
N ALA A 22 15.39 -7.82 18.29
CA ALA A 22 16.69 -7.24 18.61
C ALA A 22 16.68 -6.50 19.96
N CYS A 23 15.64 -5.74 20.26
CA CYS A 23 15.50 -5.06 21.55
C CYS A 23 15.36 -6.05 22.71
N ILE A 24 14.57 -7.12 22.56
CA ILE A 24 14.43 -8.15 23.60
C ILE A 24 15.78 -8.83 23.88
N ILE A 25 16.52 -9.18 22.83
CA ILE A 25 17.85 -9.77 22.97
C ILE A 25 18.81 -8.77 23.62
N ALA A 26 18.79 -7.49 23.19
CA ALA A 26 19.64 -6.45 23.77
C ALA A 26 19.37 -6.24 25.27
N THR A 27 18.10 -6.17 25.68
CA THR A 27 17.74 -6.08 27.10
C THR A 27 18.20 -7.32 27.86
N ALA A 28 18.05 -8.53 27.30
CA ALA A 28 18.51 -9.77 27.93
C ALA A 28 20.03 -9.80 28.15
N THR A 29 20.81 -9.31 27.18
CA THR A 29 22.27 -9.24 27.31
C THR A 29 22.75 -8.21 28.34
N LEU A 30 21.97 -7.14 28.56
CA LEU A 30 22.31 -6.06 29.49
C LEU A 30 21.92 -6.39 30.93
N GLU A 31 20.73 -6.98 31.16
CA GLU A 31 20.19 -7.17 32.51
C GLU A 31 20.72 -8.44 33.19
N PHE A 32 20.91 -9.52 32.44
CA PHE A 32 21.21 -10.82 33.04
C PHE A 32 22.65 -11.30 32.85
N GLU A 33 23.51 -10.55 32.14
CA GLU A 33 24.82 -11.04 31.65
C GLU A 33 24.72 -12.41 30.94
N ILE A 34 23.50 -12.78 30.51
CA ILE A 34 23.21 -14.06 29.88
C ILE A 34 23.86 -14.01 28.50
N LYS A 35 24.76 -14.97 28.26
CA LYS A 35 25.25 -15.24 26.91
C LYS A 35 24.04 -15.54 26.03
N ALA A 36 23.95 -14.88 24.87
CA ALA A 36 22.79 -14.84 23.97
C ALA A 36 22.17 -16.20 23.55
N TRP A 37 22.77 -17.32 23.95
CA TRP A 37 22.38 -18.70 23.68
C TRP A 37 21.61 -19.41 24.81
N GLU A 38 21.35 -18.81 25.98
CA GLU A 38 20.38 -19.37 26.95
C GLU A 38 18.93 -19.14 26.49
N PHE A 39 18.60 -19.76 25.37
CA PHE A 39 17.36 -19.60 24.61
C PHE A 39 16.10 -19.85 25.43
N ARG A 40 16.18 -20.69 26.47
CA ARG A 40 15.03 -21.18 27.24
C ARG A 40 14.35 -20.08 28.07
N ASN A 41 15.10 -19.11 28.57
CA ASN A 41 14.53 -18.01 29.37
C ASN A 41 14.11 -16.83 28.48
N VAL A 42 14.75 -16.65 27.33
CA VAL A 42 14.45 -15.56 26.38
C VAL A 42 13.28 -15.90 25.45
N SER A 43 13.04 -17.18 25.16
CA SER A 43 12.01 -17.63 24.21
C SER A 43 10.59 -17.19 24.59
N MET A 44 10.26 -17.15 25.88
CA MET A 44 8.95 -16.68 26.34
C MET A 44 8.78 -15.16 26.15
N TYR A 45 9.84 -14.38 26.37
CA TYR A 45 9.83 -12.94 26.09
C TYR A 45 9.71 -12.65 24.59
N LEU A 46 10.41 -13.42 23.74
CA LEU A 46 10.28 -13.33 22.29
C LEU A 46 8.86 -13.68 21.85
N LEU A 47 8.30 -14.79 22.35
CA LEU A 47 6.92 -15.18 22.06
C LEU A 47 5.94 -14.07 22.44
N HIS A 48 6.06 -13.55 23.66
CA HIS A 48 5.20 -12.48 24.18
C HIS A 48 5.29 -11.21 23.33
N GLY A 49 6.50 -10.74 23.01
CA GLY A 49 6.71 -9.53 22.22
C GLY A 49 6.13 -9.63 20.82
N ASN A 50 6.34 -10.77 20.15
CA ASN A 50 5.78 -11.02 18.81
C ASN A 50 4.25 -11.17 18.85
N LEU A 51 3.69 -11.86 19.85
CA LEU A 51 2.23 -12.00 20.02
C LEU A 51 1.56 -10.64 20.27
N SER A 52 2.17 -9.82 21.12
CA SER A 52 1.70 -8.47 21.43
C SER A 52 1.69 -7.58 20.19
N TRP A 53 2.72 -7.70 19.35
CA TRP A 53 2.77 -6.99 18.07
C TRP A 53 1.73 -7.50 17.07
N LEU A 54 1.55 -8.81 16.97
CA LEU A 54 0.56 -9.43 16.10
C LEU A 54 -0.86 -8.97 16.45
N ILE A 55 -1.22 -8.96 17.74
CA ILE A 55 -2.51 -8.46 18.21
C ILE A 55 -2.65 -6.96 17.92
N THR A 56 -1.62 -6.16 18.21
CA THR A 56 -1.60 -4.73 17.89
C THR A 56 -1.83 -4.48 16.40
N TYR A 57 -1.22 -5.29 15.54
CA TYR A 57 -1.39 -5.21 14.11
C TYR A 57 -2.85 -5.48 13.74
N PHE A 58 -3.45 -6.59 14.20
CA PHE A 58 -4.85 -6.96 13.93
C PHE A 58 -5.85 -5.87 14.35
N VAL A 59 -5.65 -5.23 15.50
CA VAL A 59 -6.50 -4.14 15.98
C VAL A 59 -6.44 -2.91 15.04
N PHE A 60 -5.33 -2.69 14.33
CA PHE A 60 -5.09 -1.47 13.55
C PHE A 60 -4.96 -1.68 12.02
N VAL A 61 -5.16 -2.90 11.49
CA VAL A 61 -5.07 -3.20 10.03
C VAL A 61 -5.99 -2.28 9.21
N LYS A 62 -7.15 -1.90 9.76
CA LYS A 62 -8.21 -1.22 8.99
C LYS A 62 -7.92 0.22 8.56
N LYS A 63 -6.79 0.85 8.94
CA LYS A 63 -6.49 2.24 8.54
C LYS A 63 -5.35 2.30 7.51
N LYS A 64 -5.73 2.58 6.26
CA LYS A 64 -4.84 2.72 5.10
C LYS A 64 -3.59 3.54 5.45
N PHE A 65 -2.42 2.94 5.23
CA PHE A 65 -1.14 3.61 5.45
C PHE A 65 -0.79 4.47 4.23
N HIS A 66 -1.47 5.61 4.07
CA HIS A 66 -1.11 6.56 3.01
C HIS A 66 0.24 7.20 3.32
N ILE A 67 1.26 6.84 2.54
CA ILE A 67 2.64 7.33 2.65
C ILE A 67 2.74 8.79 2.22
N LYS A 68 1.75 9.29 1.47
CA LYS A 68 1.67 10.67 0.98
C LYS A 68 0.94 11.65 1.92
N ASN A 69 0.48 11.19 3.08
CA ASN A 69 -0.09 12.08 4.09
C ASN A 69 0.98 12.96 4.74
N ASN A 70 0.55 14.12 5.22
CA ASN A 70 1.37 15.05 5.99
C ASN A 70 2.12 14.34 7.14
N PHE A 71 3.34 14.82 7.42
CA PHE A 71 4.23 14.27 8.44
C PHE A 71 3.54 14.12 9.81
N LEU A 72 2.75 15.11 10.22
CA LEU A 72 1.99 15.08 11.48
C LEU A 72 0.98 13.92 11.52
N ASN A 73 0.25 13.68 10.43
CA ASN A 73 -0.70 12.57 10.34
C ASN A 73 0.01 11.21 10.34
N ARG A 74 1.26 11.16 9.86
CA ARG A 74 2.09 9.97 9.97
C ARG A 74 2.55 9.73 11.41
N LEU A 75 3.03 10.75 12.09
CA LEU A 75 3.42 10.68 13.51
C LEU A 75 2.25 10.24 14.39
N LEU A 76 1.10 10.90 14.28
CA LEU A 76 -0.09 10.54 15.07
C LEU A 76 -0.52 9.08 14.90
N ARG A 77 -0.40 8.53 13.68
CA ARG A 77 -0.71 7.10 13.41
C ARG A 77 0.31 6.17 14.07
N ILE A 78 1.60 6.52 14.01
CA ILE A 78 2.67 5.74 14.64
C ILE A 78 2.53 5.78 16.17
N SER A 79 2.31 6.96 16.75
CA SER A 79 2.09 7.14 18.18
C SER A 79 0.91 6.32 18.69
N LYS A 80 -0.22 6.30 17.96
CA LYS A 80 -1.37 5.45 18.31
C LYS A 80 -1.02 3.96 18.34
N ARG A 81 -0.24 3.47 17.37
CA ARG A 81 0.21 2.07 17.34
C ARG A 81 1.17 1.73 18.48
N MET A 82 2.06 2.66 18.83
CA MET A 82 3.00 2.51 19.96
C MET A 82 2.27 2.42 21.29
N VAL A 83 1.28 3.29 21.53
CA VAL A 83 0.47 3.26 22.75
C VAL A 83 -0.32 1.95 22.85
N ILE A 84 -0.94 1.49 21.76
CA ILE A 84 -1.66 0.21 21.77
C ILE A 84 -0.71 -0.96 22.03
N PHE A 85 0.47 -0.97 21.39
CA PHE A 85 1.49 -2.00 21.64
C PHE A 85 1.92 -2.04 23.11
N MET A 86 2.10 -0.88 23.73
CA MET A 86 2.43 -0.78 25.16
C MET A 86 1.29 -1.36 26.02
N VAL A 87 0.04 -0.97 25.78
CA VAL A 87 -1.13 -1.48 26.53
C VAL A 87 -1.27 -2.99 26.36
N VAL A 88 -1.26 -3.49 25.12
CA VAL A 88 -1.37 -4.92 24.80
C VAL A 88 -0.21 -5.71 25.40
N GLY A 89 1.03 -5.19 25.29
CA GLY A 89 2.22 -5.81 25.86
C GLY A 89 2.15 -5.95 27.37
N ILE A 90 1.71 -4.91 28.09
CA ILE A 90 1.54 -4.96 29.54
C ILE A 90 0.46 -5.98 29.92
N VAL A 91 -0.72 -5.90 29.30
CA VAL A 91 -1.85 -6.81 29.60
C VAL A 91 -1.45 -8.27 29.36
N LEU A 92 -0.86 -8.59 28.20
CA LEU A 92 -0.40 -9.94 27.91
C LEU A 92 0.76 -10.37 28.81
N GLY A 93 1.57 -9.42 29.27
CA GLY A 93 2.64 -9.67 30.23
C GLY A 93 2.09 -10.16 31.56
N PHE A 94 1.00 -9.56 32.04
CA PHE A 94 0.32 -10.00 33.25
C PHE A 94 -0.43 -11.33 33.10
N LEU A 95 -0.99 -11.62 31.91
CA LEU A 95 -1.81 -12.81 31.68
C LEU A 95 -1.00 -14.06 31.34
N ILE A 96 0.04 -13.93 30.52
CA ILE A 96 0.74 -15.07 29.91
C ILE A 96 2.02 -15.43 30.67
N MET A 97 2.68 -14.45 31.32
CA MET A 97 4.01 -14.71 31.90
C MET A 97 3.92 -15.48 33.23
N PRO A 98 4.69 -16.58 33.36
CA PRO A 98 4.83 -17.29 34.63
C PRO A 98 5.45 -16.41 35.72
N ARG A 99 5.16 -16.72 37.00
CA ARG A 99 5.60 -15.92 38.16
C ARG A 99 7.13 -15.74 38.28
N GLY A 100 7.93 -16.63 37.69
CA GLY A 100 9.39 -16.54 37.69
C GLY A 100 9.98 -15.55 36.68
N PHE A 101 9.15 -14.93 35.83
CA PHE A 101 9.61 -13.98 34.82
C PHE A 101 9.56 -12.55 35.37
N SER A 102 10.66 -11.81 35.20
CA SER A 102 10.76 -10.40 35.58
C SER A 102 9.73 -9.59 34.79
N ARG A 103 8.84 -8.89 35.52
CA ARG A 103 7.90 -7.93 34.94
C ARG A 103 8.59 -6.61 34.60
N LEU A 104 9.67 -6.30 35.31
CA LEU A 104 10.48 -5.11 35.04
C LEU A 104 11.12 -5.21 33.65
N PHE A 105 11.68 -6.39 33.32
CA PHE A 105 12.19 -6.70 31.98
C PHE A 105 11.17 -6.37 30.87
N ILE A 106 9.89 -6.65 31.11
CA ILE A 106 8.82 -6.37 30.14
C ILE A 106 8.69 -4.88 29.86
N ILE A 107 8.70 -4.08 30.91
CA ILE A 107 8.60 -2.63 30.79
C ILE A 107 9.84 -2.08 30.07
N GLU A 108 11.02 -2.57 30.43
CA GLU A 108 12.29 -2.13 29.84
C GLU A 108 12.38 -2.40 28.35
N TYR A 109 12.13 -3.64 27.90
CA TYR A 109 12.20 -3.93 26.47
C TYR A 109 11.07 -3.21 25.71
N ILE A 110 9.87 -3.02 26.29
CA ILE A 110 8.79 -2.26 25.65
C ILE A 110 9.22 -0.81 25.43
N ILE A 111 9.84 -0.18 26.42
CA ILE A 111 10.36 1.20 26.30
C ILE A 111 11.43 1.24 25.21
N LEU A 112 12.38 0.31 25.22
CA LEU A 112 13.45 0.22 24.24
C LEU A 112 12.90 0.05 22.82
N VAL A 113 11.92 -0.85 22.61
CA VAL A 113 11.25 -1.05 21.32
C VAL A 113 10.57 0.23 20.83
N ASN A 114 9.86 0.94 21.70
CA ASN A 114 9.19 2.19 21.33
C ASN A 114 10.21 3.26 20.93
N PHE A 115 11.28 3.42 21.71
CA PHE A 115 12.37 4.35 21.40
C PHE A 115 13.03 4.02 20.05
N SER A 116 13.46 2.77 19.86
CA SER A 116 14.09 2.31 18.61
C SER A 116 13.18 2.49 17.40
N LYS A 117 11.87 2.27 17.55
CA LYS A 117 10.90 2.55 16.48
C LYS A 117 10.81 4.04 16.16
N VAL A 118 10.74 4.94 17.16
CA VAL A 118 10.75 6.40 16.91
C VAL A 118 11.96 6.80 16.08
N VAL A 119 13.16 6.33 16.48
CA VAL A 119 14.41 6.60 15.76
C VAL A 119 14.36 6.04 14.34
N PHE A 120 13.94 4.79 14.17
CA PHE A 120 13.82 4.15 12.86
C PHE A 120 12.88 4.90 11.91
N TYR A 121 11.68 5.26 12.38
CA TYR A 121 10.71 6.00 11.59
C TYR A 121 11.20 7.43 11.26
N PHE A 122 11.93 8.07 12.17
CA PHE A 122 12.59 9.36 11.91
C PHE A 122 13.66 9.26 10.82
N LEU A 123 14.57 8.28 10.92
CA LEU A 123 15.61 8.04 9.92
C LEU A 123 15.02 7.69 8.55
N LEU A 124 13.99 6.86 8.50
CA LEU A 124 13.29 6.55 7.26
C LEU A 124 12.59 7.78 6.66
N ASN A 125 12.01 8.63 7.50
CA ASN A 125 11.44 9.89 7.01
C ASN A 125 12.54 10.78 6.43
N ARG A 126 13.70 10.88 7.07
CA ARG A 126 14.85 11.64 6.56
C ARG A 126 15.38 11.07 5.24
N TYR A 127 15.53 9.76 5.14
CA TYR A 127 15.98 9.07 3.94
C TYR A 127 15.00 9.22 2.77
N SER A 128 13.70 9.05 3.02
CA SER A 128 12.67 9.25 2.01
C SER A 128 12.59 10.70 1.53
N THR A 129 12.74 11.67 2.45
CA THR A 129 12.86 13.10 2.11
C THR A 129 14.07 13.36 1.21
N PHE A 130 15.23 12.78 1.56
CA PHE A 130 16.46 12.94 0.79
C PHE A 130 16.31 12.38 -0.64
N LYS A 131 15.76 11.18 -0.80
CA LYS A 131 15.47 10.61 -2.13
C LYS A 131 14.49 11.47 -2.93
N ARG A 132 13.39 11.91 -2.33
CA ARG A 132 12.36 12.72 -2.99
C ARG A 132 12.90 14.09 -3.43
N ARG A 133 13.76 14.73 -2.64
CA ARG A 133 14.46 15.98 -3.03
C ARG A 133 15.36 15.80 -4.26
N ARG A 134 15.94 14.60 -4.45
CA ARG A 134 16.72 14.24 -5.65
C ARG A 134 15.85 13.76 -6.82
N LYS A 135 14.52 13.97 -6.78
CA LYS A 135 13.57 13.49 -7.80
C LYS A 135 13.63 11.96 -8.00
N LEU A 136 14.07 11.22 -6.99
CA LEU A 136 14.06 9.77 -6.99
C LEU A 136 12.79 9.27 -6.32
N ASN A 137 12.15 8.24 -6.91
CA ASN A 137 10.91 7.65 -6.41
C ASN A 137 9.75 8.65 -6.30
N VAL A 138 9.58 9.41 -7.38
CA VAL A 138 8.52 10.40 -7.58
C VAL A 138 7.73 10.04 -8.82
N ASP A 139 6.48 10.46 -8.82
CA ASP A 139 5.49 10.11 -9.80
C ASP A 139 5.23 11.30 -10.71
N SER A 140 5.41 11.12 -12.03
CA SER A 140 5.10 12.16 -13.01
C SER A 140 3.60 12.41 -13.04
N GLY A 141 3.22 13.64 -12.67
CA GLY A 141 1.86 14.11 -12.52
C GLY A 141 1.48 15.16 -13.57
N LEU A 142 0.27 15.05 -14.07
CA LEU A 142 -0.38 16.01 -14.97
C LEU A 142 -1.68 16.49 -14.33
N ILE A 143 -2.05 17.76 -14.48
CA ILE A 143 -3.31 18.30 -13.95
C ILE A 143 -4.22 18.70 -15.12
N LEU A 144 -5.47 18.23 -15.10
CA LEU A 144 -6.52 18.62 -16.05
C LEU A 144 -7.37 19.74 -15.43
N ASN A 145 -7.78 20.66 -16.30
CA ASN A 145 -8.53 21.88 -15.98
C ASN A 145 -7.69 22.90 -15.18
N CYS A 146 -7.89 24.19 -15.49
CA CYS A 146 -6.99 25.29 -15.10
C CYS A 146 -7.69 26.24 -14.12
N VAL A 147 -8.42 25.67 -13.17
CA VAL A 147 -9.18 26.40 -12.16
C VAL A 147 -8.28 26.72 -10.96
N ASP A 148 -8.70 27.63 -10.08
CA ASP A 148 -7.93 28.05 -8.90
C ASP A 148 -7.52 26.87 -8.01
N THR A 149 -8.38 25.86 -7.88
CA THR A 149 -8.05 24.61 -7.16
C THR A 149 -6.93 23.82 -7.82
N ALA A 150 -6.85 23.83 -9.15
CA ALA A 150 -5.77 23.23 -9.91
C ALA A 150 -4.43 23.96 -9.66
N GLN A 151 -4.48 25.29 -9.58
CA GLN A 151 -3.32 26.12 -9.24
C GLN A 151 -2.87 25.90 -7.78
N ALA A 152 -3.81 25.82 -6.84
CA ALA A 152 -3.52 25.49 -5.44
C ALA A 152 -2.87 24.09 -5.33
N LEU A 153 -3.38 23.10 -6.07
CA LEU A 153 -2.81 21.76 -6.12
C LEU A 153 -1.38 21.77 -6.67
N LYS A 154 -1.12 22.52 -7.75
CA LYS A 154 0.25 22.72 -8.26
C LYS A 154 1.16 23.30 -7.19
N LEU A 155 0.76 24.39 -6.53
CA LEU A 155 1.56 25.04 -5.49
C LEU A 155 1.87 24.08 -4.33
N ILE A 156 0.91 23.24 -3.95
CA ILE A 156 1.09 22.22 -2.90
C ILE A 156 2.07 21.14 -3.34
N ILE A 157 1.95 20.62 -4.57
CA ILE A 157 2.85 19.62 -5.14
C ILE A 157 4.29 20.16 -5.22
N GLU A 158 4.46 21.39 -5.69
CA GLU A 158 5.77 22.04 -5.83
C GLU A 158 6.40 22.40 -4.47
N LYS A 159 5.62 22.94 -3.53
CA LYS A 159 6.11 23.29 -2.18
C LYS A 159 6.40 22.07 -1.31
N HIS A 160 5.75 20.94 -1.56
CA HIS A 160 5.91 19.73 -0.76
C HIS A 160 6.45 18.55 -1.59
N PRO A 161 7.78 18.47 -1.84
CA PRO A 161 8.42 17.31 -2.47
C PRO A 161 8.14 15.98 -1.76
N LEU A 162 7.78 16.04 -0.47
CA LEU A 162 7.34 14.90 0.32
C LEU A 162 6.09 14.22 -0.24
N LEU A 163 5.28 14.87 -1.06
CA LEU A 163 4.12 14.22 -1.68
C LEU A 163 4.55 13.21 -2.76
N GLY A 164 5.79 13.32 -3.26
CA GLY A 164 6.36 12.39 -4.22
C GLY A 164 5.76 12.52 -5.62
N TYR A 165 5.31 13.71 -6.01
CA TYR A 165 4.82 14.01 -7.35
C TYR A 165 5.73 15.03 -8.04
N ILE A 166 5.91 14.90 -9.35
CA ILE A 166 6.50 15.94 -10.20
C ILE A 166 5.42 16.46 -11.13
N PHE A 167 5.11 17.74 -11.01
CA PHE A 167 4.21 18.42 -11.92
C PHE A 167 4.89 18.67 -13.28
N HIS A 168 4.26 18.20 -14.38
CA HIS A 168 4.78 18.39 -15.74
C HIS A 168 4.06 19.51 -16.52
N GLY A 169 2.87 19.92 -16.09
CA GLY A 169 2.08 21.01 -16.69
C GLY A 169 0.58 20.73 -16.69
N PHE A 170 -0.20 21.70 -17.16
CA PHE A 170 -1.66 21.63 -17.23
C PHE A 170 -2.16 21.25 -18.62
N LEU A 171 -3.30 20.54 -18.70
CA LEU A 171 -4.09 20.41 -19.93
C LEU A 171 -5.43 21.10 -19.79
N CYS A 172 -5.72 22.02 -20.70
CA CYS A 172 -6.93 22.85 -20.70
C CYS A 172 -7.39 23.23 -22.10
N ASP A 173 -8.70 23.19 -22.30
CA ASP A 173 -9.31 23.57 -23.57
C ASP A 173 -9.53 25.09 -23.68
N GLU A 174 -9.94 25.74 -22.58
CA GLU A 174 -10.33 27.16 -22.57
C GLU A 174 -9.14 28.13 -22.48
N TYR A 175 -8.03 27.73 -21.85
CA TYR A 175 -6.89 28.61 -21.53
C TYR A 175 -5.56 28.19 -22.18
N ARG A 176 -5.61 27.75 -23.44
CA ARG A 176 -4.44 27.22 -24.19
C ARG A 176 -3.25 28.18 -24.31
N THR A 177 -3.46 29.48 -24.09
CA THR A 177 -2.47 30.55 -24.33
C THR A 177 -1.58 30.90 -23.15
N LYS A 178 -1.73 30.24 -21.98
CA LYS A 178 -0.86 30.50 -20.82
C LYS A 178 0.37 29.59 -20.84
N ASP A 179 1.54 30.13 -20.50
CA ASP A 179 2.85 29.43 -20.50
C ASP A 179 2.91 28.11 -19.71
N TRP A 180 1.99 27.94 -18.76
CA TRP A 180 1.91 26.76 -17.90
C TRP A 180 0.97 25.66 -18.42
N VAL A 181 0.31 25.89 -19.57
CA VAL A 181 -0.57 24.93 -20.25
C VAL A 181 0.19 24.28 -21.40
N ILE A 182 0.29 22.95 -21.40
CA ILE A 182 1.06 22.19 -22.41
C ILE A 182 0.20 21.83 -23.63
N GLY A 183 -1.13 21.82 -23.47
CA GLY A 183 -2.04 21.45 -24.55
C GLY A 183 -3.50 21.34 -24.10
N GLY A 184 -4.35 20.86 -25.02
CA GLY A 184 -5.76 20.57 -24.76
C GLY A 184 -5.98 19.23 -24.07
N THR A 185 -7.17 19.03 -23.52
CA THR A 185 -7.53 17.77 -22.84
C THR A 185 -7.59 16.59 -23.81
N ASP A 186 -7.88 16.84 -25.09
CA ASP A 186 -7.87 15.85 -26.18
C ASP A 186 -6.50 15.18 -26.38
N GLN A 187 -5.42 15.87 -26.01
CA GLN A 187 -4.05 15.37 -26.16
C GLN A 187 -3.57 14.55 -24.96
N LEU A 188 -4.45 14.25 -24.00
CA LEU A 188 -4.11 13.52 -22.77
C LEU A 188 -3.37 12.21 -23.07
N ALA A 189 -3.89 11.39 -23.99
CA ALA A 189 -3.28 10.11 -24.34
C ALA A 189 -1.85 10.27 -24.89
N HIS A 190 -1.62 11.28 -25.72
CA HIS A 190 -0.31 11.57 -26.30
C HIS A 190 0.71 12.01 -25.23
N PHE A 191 0.31 12.89 -24.31
CA PHE A 191 1.20 13.34 -23.23
C PHE A 191 1.51 12.24 -22.21
N ILE A 192 0.57 11.33 -21.98
CA ILE A 192 0.79 10.16 -21.13
C ILE A 192 1.96 9.32 -21.65
N ASP A 193 1.95 9.02 -22.95
CA ASP A 193 2.97 8.17 -23.57
C ASP A 193 4.33 8.91 -23.67
N THR A 194 4.32 10.15 -24.17
CA THR A 194 5.56 10.91 -24.43
C THR A 194 6.31 11.33 -23.17
N LYS A 195 5.59 11.74 -22.11
CA LYS A 195 6.21 12.17 -20.84
C LYS A 195 6.21 11.09 -19.77
N ASN A 196 5.78 9.86 -20.10
CA ASN A 196 5.68 8.74 -19.17
C ASN A 196 4.93 9.13 -17.88
N ILE A 197 3.76 9.76 -18.05
CA ILE A 197 2.92 10.22 -16.94
C ILE A 197 2.33 9.01 -16.23
N GLN A 198 2.40 9.00 -14.91
CA GLN A 198 1.92 7.88 -14.10
C GLN A 198 0.66 8.23 -13.30
N VAL A 199 0.42 9.52 -13.08
CA VAL A 199 -0.75 10.04 -12.36
C VAL A 199 -1.33 11.26 -13.09
N VAL A 200 -2.65 11.30 -13.20
CA VAL A 200 -3.43 12.42 -13.73
C VAL A 200 -4.36 12.92 -12.63
N PHE A 201 -4.35 14.22 -12.37
CA PHE A 201 -5.28 14.89 -11.46
C PHE A 201 -6.34 15.63 -12.27
N ALA A 202 -7.57 15.14 -12.28
CA ALA A 202 -8.67 15.83 -12.93
C ALA A 202 -9.42 16.68 -11.91
N VAL A 203 -9.36 18.01 -12.04
CA VAL A 203 -10.18 18.89 -11.20
C VAL A 203 -11.61 18.90 -11.74
N ILE A 204 -12.57 18.52 -10.91
CA ILE A 204 -13.97 18.34 -11.30
C ILE A 204 -14.82 19.35 -10.56
N SER A 205 -15.59 20.12 -11.32
CA SER A 205 -16.69 20.91 -10.79
C SER A 205 -17.90 20.01 -10.51
N ILE A 206 -18.65 20.30 -9.45
CA ILE A 206 -19.88 19.58 -9.09
C ILE A 206 -20.91 19.63 -10.24
N TYR A 207 -20.84 20.68 -11.06
CA TYR A 207 -21.72 20.90 -12.22
C TYR A 207 -21.09 20.47 -13.56
N GLY A 208 -19.87 19.89 -13.53
CA GLY A 208 -19.16 19.47 -14.73
C GLY A 208 -19.82 18.30 -15.44
N SER A 209 -19.64 18.20 -16.76
CA SER A 209 -20.19 17.10 -17.55
C SER A 209 -19.59 15.76 -17.09
N ILE A 210 -20.41 14.88 -16.50
CA ILE A 210 -20.03 13.50 -16.15
C ILE A 210 -19.42 12.73 -17.33
N SER A 211 -19.79 13.07 -18.57
CA SER A 211 -19.23 12.47 -19.80
C SER A 211 -17.71 12.64 -19.90
N LYS A 212 -17.19 13.88 -19.84
CA LYS A 212 -15.73 14.14 -19.92
C LYS A 212 -14.93 13.38 -18.85
N THR A 213 -15.47 13.26 -17.64
CA THR A 213 -14.82 12.50 -16.56
C THR A 213 -14.73 11.00 -16.88
N LYS A 214 -15.77 10.43 -17.50
CA LYS A 214 -15.75 9.02 -17.96
C LYS A 214 -14.72 8.82 -19.06
N ASP A 215 -14.60 9.78 -19.98
CA ASP A 215 -13.63 9.70 -21.07
C ASP A 215 -12.19 9.73 -20.53
N TYR A 216 -11.89 10.62 -19.58
CA TYR A 216 -10.59 10.64 -18.90
C TYR A 216 -10.31 9.33 -18.17
N LEU A 217 -11.32 8.77 -17.49
CA LEU A 217 -11.19 7.49 -16.79
C LEU A 217 -10.90 6.34 -17.76
N GLN A 218 -11.59 6.30 -18.90
CA GLN A 218 -11.36 5.29 -19.93
C GLN A 218 -9.94 5.38 -20.48
N ILE A 219 -9.49 6.58 -20.89
CA ILE A 219 -8.12 6.79 -21.39
C ILE A 219 -7.08 6.37 -20.35
N CYS A 220 -7.29 6.76 -19.08
CA CYS A 220 -6.38 6.38 -18.00
C CYS A 220 -6.36 4.86 -17.75
N ASN A 221 -7.51 4.19 -17.82
CA ASN A 221 -7.60 2.74 -17.69
C ASN A 221 -6.87 2.01 -18.83
N GLU A 222 -7.08 2.42 -20.08
CA GLU A 222 -6.42 1.83 -21.25
C GLU A 222 -4.90 1.99 -21.19
N LYS A 223 -4.43 3.15 -20.73
CA LYS A 223 -2.99 3.45 -20.57
C LYS A 223 -2.39 2.91 -19.26
N GLY A 224 -3.20 2.39 -18.35
CA GLY A 224 -2.74 1.92 -17.03
C GLY A 224 -2.23 3.04 -16.11
N VAL A 225 -2.72 4.26 -16.30
CA VAL A 225 -2.37 5.46 -15.52
C VAL A 225 -3.41 5.69 -14.44
N ARG A 226 -2.97 6.24 -13.29
CA ARG A 226 -3.88 6.54 -12.19
C ARG A 226 -4.58 7.87 -12.39
N LEU A 227 -5.90 7.88 -12.23
CA LEU A 227 -6.72 9.09 -12.24
C LEU A 227 -7.14 9.45 -10.82
N TYR A 228 -6.83 10.67 -10.39
CA TYR A 228 -7.35 11.28 -9.18
C TYR A 228 -8.33 12.39 -9.53
N LEU A 229 -9.56 12.25 -9.08
CA LEU A 229 -10.58 13.29 -9.21
C LEU A 229 -10.46 14.24 -8.02
N VAL A 230 -10.34 15.53 -8.30
CA VAL A 230 -10.16 16.59 -7.30
C VAL A 230 -11.40 17.46 -7.31
N PRO A 231 -12.24 17.42 -6.26
CA PRO A 231 -13.42 18.28 -6.21
C PRO A 231 -13.01 19.75 -6.15
N GLU A 232 -13.67 20.59 -6.93
CA GLU A 232 -13.46 22.04 -6.87
C GLU A 232 -13.88 22.60 -5.50
N SER A 233 -14.99 22.11 -4.93
CA SER A 233 -15.44 22.51 -3.59
C SER A 233 -14.92 21.55 -2.53
N GLN A 234 -13.84 21.93 -1.85
CA GLN A 234 -13.21 21.11 -0.80
C GLN A 234 -14.04 21.05 0.50
N ARG A 235 -14.87 22.07 0.79
CA ARG A 235 -15.62 22.20 2.06
C ARG A 235 -16.71 21.13 2.25
N TRP A 236 -17.32 20.66 1.17
CA TRP A 236 -18.48 19.76 1.23
C TRP A 236 -18.11 18.32 1.56
N PHE A 237 -16.86 17.93 1.29
CA PHE A 237 -16.42 16.55 1.40
C PHE A 237 -15.55 16.28 2.63
N ALA A 238 -15.40 17.25 3.53
CA ALA A 238 -14.54 17.12 4.71
C ALA A 238 -14.94 15.96 5.67
N ASN A 239 -16.17 15.45 5.59
CA ASN A 239 -16.73 14.55 6.60
C ASN A 239 -17.10 13.12 6.16
N ASN A 240 -17.03 12.72 4.87
CA ASN A 240 -17.51 11.39 4.46
C ASN A 240 -16.69 10.74 3.33
N VAL A 241 -16.50 9.41 3.41
CA VAL A 241 -15.96 8.47 2.39
C VAL A 241 -14.43 8.39 2.29
N ASN A 242 -13.95 7.20 1.90
CA ASN A 242 -12.56 6.78 1.67
C ASN A 242 -11.78 7.69 0.70
N MET A 243 -11.45 8.90 1.13
CA MET A 243 -10.78 9.90 0.30
C MET A 243 -9.29 9.91 0.57
N GLU A 244 -8.49 9.88 -0.49
CA GLU A 244 -7.06 10.15 -0.38
C GLU A 244 -6.86 11.66 -0.21
N SER A 245 -5.82 12.08 0.51
CA SER A 245 -5.48 13.51 0.61
C SER A 245 -4.01 13.74 0.26
N VAL A 246 -3.77 14.76 -0.55
CA VAL A 246 -2.44 15.22 -0.94
C VAL A 246 -2.28 16.65 -0.45
N GLY A 247 -1.46 16.85 0.57
CA GLY A 247 -1.21 18.16 1.16
C GLY A 247 -2.45 18.85 1.74
N GLY A 248 -3.48 18.10 2.14
CA GLY A 248 -4.74 18.65 2.65
C GLY A 248 -5.83 18.87 1.60
N ILE A 249 -5.50 18.73 0.30
CA ILE A 249 -6.50 18.63 -0.77
C ILE A 249 -7.03 17.21 -0.82
N MET A 250 -8.33 17.08 -0.97
CA MET A 250 -9.03 15.81 -1.09
C MET A 250 -9.03 15.31 -2.53
N LEU A 251 -8.80 14.00 -2.69
CA LEU A 251 -8.76 13.27 -3.94
C LEU A 251 -9.66 12.04 -3.87
N ILE A 252 -10.33 11.73 -4.98
CA ILE A 252 -11.11 10.52 -5.16
C ILE A 252 -10.40 9.67 -6.22
N ASN A 253 -10.13 8.41 -5.89
CA ASN A 253 -9.57 7.45 -6.84
C ASN A 253 -10.70 6.50 -7.32
N PRO A 254 -11.29 6.73 -8.50
CA PRO A 254 -12.34 5.86 -9.05
C PRO A 254 -11.82 4.46 -9.44
N GLN A 255 -10.49 4.29 -9.55
CA GLN A 255 -9.86 3.02 -9.90
C GLN A 255 -9.48 2.19 -8.66
N GLU A 256 -9.88 2.61 -7.45
CA GLU A 256 -9.57 1.85 -6.24
C GLU A 256 -10.37 0.54 -6.16
N ILE A 257 -9.65 -0.58 -6.05
CA ILE A 257 -10.22 -1.93 -5.95
C ILE A 257 -10.07 -2.40 -4.50
N PRO A 258 -10.98 -3.20 -3.92
CA PRO A 258 -10.81 -3.72 -2.54
C PRO A 258 -9.48 -4.45 -2.29
N LEU A 259 -8.92 -5.09 -3.32
CA LEU A 259 -7.62 -5.78 -3.29
C LEU A 259 -6.40 -4.84 -3.32
N ASP A 260 -6.66 -3.54 -3.38
CA ASP A 260 -5.68 -2.49 -3.19
C ASP A 260 -5.32 -2.35 -1.71
N ASP A 261 -6.24 -2.71 -0.81
CA ASP A 261 -5.89 -2.86 0.60
C ASP A 261 -4.99 -4.10 0.84
N VAL A 262 -3.95 -3.92 1.65
CA VAL A 262 -3.00 -5.00 1.97
C VAL A 262 -3.65 -6.05 2.85
N GLY A 263 -4.52 -5.63 3.78
CA GLY A 263 -5.28 -6.55 4.62
C GLY A 263 -6.18 -7.45 3.78
N SER A 264 -7.03 -6.85 2.94
CA SER A 264 -7.91 -7.59 2.03
C SER A 264 -7.16 -8.47 1.04
N ARG A 265 -6.02 -7.99 0.49
CA ARG A 265 -5.17 -8.81 -0.39
C ARG A 265 -4.55 -9.99 0.33
N MET A 266 -4.05 -9.81 1.56
CA MET A 266 -3.43 -10.90 2.32
C MET A 266 -4.47 -11.94 2.73
N GLN A 267 -5.65 -11.50 3.16
CA GLN A 267 -6.81 -12.37 3.41
C GLN A 267 -7.18 -13.17 2.16
N LYS A 268 -7.29 -12.50 1.00
CA LYS A 268 -7.56 -13.17 -0.27
C LYS A 268 -6.46 -14.17 -0.63
N ARG A 269 -5.19 -13.84 -0.39
CA ARG A 269 -4.06 -14.73 -0.67
C ARG A 269 -4.08 -15.99 0.20
N ILE A 270 -4.35 -15.84 1.50
CA ILE A 270 -4.48 -16.96 2.43
C ILE A 270 -5.65 -17.85 1.99
N PHE A 271 -6.80 -17.25 1.69
CA PHE A 271 -7.96 -17.97 1.15
C PHE A 271 -7.61 -18.72 -0.15
N ASP A 272 -7.00 -18.05 -1.12
CA ASP A 272 -6.66 -18.65 -2.41
C ASP A 272 -5.68 -19.83 -2.25
N ILE A 273 -4.68 -19.72 -1.36
CA ILE A 273 -3.75 -20.83 -1.07
C ILE A 273 -4.48 -21.99 -0.40
N ALA A 274 -5.25 -21.72 0.67
CA ALA A 274 -5.96 -22.77 1.39
C ALA A 274 -6.98 -23.48 0.50
N PHE A 275 -7.79 -22.71 -0.22
CA PHE A 275 -8.81 -23.22 -1.13
C PHE A 275 -8.21 -23.98 -2.31
N SER A 276 -7.19 -23.41 -2.99
CA SER A 276 -6.54 -24.11 -4.11
C SER A 276 -5.86 -25.40 -3.67
N THR A 277 -5.22 -25.42 -2.49
CA THR A 277 -4.62 -26.64 -1.94
C THR A 277 -5.67 -27.72 -1.73
N LEU A 278 -6.82 -27.37 -1.13
CA LEU A 278 -7.94 -28.30 -0.91
C LEU A 278 -8.52 -28.82 -2.24
N VAL A 279 -8.75 -27.95 -3.22
CA VAL A 279 -9.26 -28.35 -4.54
C VAL A 279 -8.25 -29.25 -5.28
N ILE A 280 -6.96 -28.93 -5.20
CA ILE A 280 -5.91 -29.73 -5.86
C ILE A 280 -5.87 -31.13 -5.26
N THR A 281 -5.87 -31.27 -3.94
CA THR A 281 -5.74 -32.58 -3.28
C THR A 281 -7.00 -33.42 -3.38
N LEU A 282 -8.18 -32.83 -3.17
CA LEU A 282 -9.44 -33.58 -3.12
C LEU A 282 -10.09 -33.79 -4.49
N LEU A 283 -9.99 -32.80 -5.37
CA LEU A 283 -10.71 -32.79 -6.65
C LEU A 283 -9.77 -33.11 -7.81
N PHE A 284 -8.65 -32.40 -7.95
CA PHE A 284 -7.80 -32.57 -9.13
C PHE A 284 -7.08 -33.92 -9.20
N THR A 285 -6.81 -34.57 -8.07
CA THR A 285 -6.15 -35.89 -8.04
C THR A 285 -6.83 -36.94 -8.92
N TRP A 286 -8.17 -36.98 -8.96
CA TRP A 286 -8.92 -37.95 -9.78
C TRP A 286 -9.68 -37.30 -10.95
N PHE A 287 -10.15 -36.06 -10.79
CA PHE A 287 -10.93 -35.38 -11.82
C PHE A 287 -10.07 -34.99 -13.03
N LEU A 288 -8.82 -34.57 -12.79
CA LEU A 288 -7.93 -34.09 -13.83
C LEU A 288 -7.51 -35.24 -14.79
N PRO A 289 -7.11 -36.44 -14.30
CA PRO A 289 -6.93 -37.63 -15.15
C PRO A 289 -8.20 -38.06 -15.89
N LEU A 290 -9.35 -38.04 -15.22
CA LEU A 290 -10.63 -38.42 -15.82
C LEU A 290 -10.99 -37.51 -17.02
N MET A 291 -10.93 -36.20 -16.84
CA MET A 291 -11.17 -35.24 -17.93
C MET A 291 -10.13 -35.35 -19.04
N ALA A 292 -8.87 -35.60 -18.68
CA ALA A 292 -7.80 -35.84 -19.64
C ALA A 292 -8.11 -37.04 -20.56
N LEU A 293 -8.61 -38.16 -20.00
CA LEU A 293 -9.03 -39.34 -20.76
C LEU A 293 -10.22 -39.02 -21.69
N ILE A 294 -11.25 -38.35 -21.17
CA ILE A 294 -12.44 -38.00 -21.97
C ILE A 294 -12.06 -37.12 -23.18
N ILE A 295 -11.22 -36.12 -22.98
CA ILE A 295 -10.77 -35.21 -24.06
C ILE A 295 -9.92 -35.97 -25.09
N MET A 296 -9.09 -36.91 -24.64
CA MET A 296 -8.25 -37.74 -25.50
C MET A 296 -9.08 -38.66 -26.41
N PHE A 297 -10.21 -39.19 -25.92
CA PHE A 297 -11.10 -40.02 -26.74
C PHE A 297 -11.98 -39.20 -27.70
N ASN A 298 -12.42 -38.01 -27.30
CA ASN A 298 -13.34 -37.21 -28.12
C ASN A 298 -12.65 -36.30 -29.15
N SER A 299 -11.35 -35.98 -28.98
CA SER A 299 -10.65 -35.05 -29.88
C SER A 299 -9.21 -35.46 -30.16
N ARG A 300 -8.75 -35.25 -31.41
CA ARG A 300 -7.33 -35.40 -31.77
C ARG A 300 -6.55 -34.14 -31.36
N GLY A 301 -5.51 -34.30 -30.55
CA GLY A 301 -4.56 -33.24 -30.19
C GLY A 301 -4.21 -33.17 -28.69
N PRO A 302 -3.47 -32.13 -28.26
CA PRO A 302 -3.06 -31.98 -26.87
C PRO A 302 -4.25 -31.66 -25.95
N ILE A 303 -4.21 -32.20 -24.74
CA ILE A 303 -5.27 -32.11 -23.72
C ILE A 303 -5.42 -30.68 -23.19
N PHE A 304 -4.29 -29.99 -23.04
CA PHE A 304 -4.24 -28.63 -22.48
C PHE A 304 -4.02 -27.58 -23.57
N PHE A 305 -4.75 -26.49 -23.45
CA PHE A 305 -4.60 -25.27 -24.23
C PHE A 305 -4.04 -24.15 -23.34
N VAL A 306 -3.09 -23.38 -23.87
CA VAL A 306 -2.44 -22.29 -23.13
C VAL A 306 -2.86 -20.94 -23.70
N GLN A 307 -3.67 -20.20 -22.94
CA GLN A 307 -4.12 -18.85 -23.30
C GLN A 307 -3.25 -17.79 -22.60
N LYS A 308 -2.70 -16.82 -23.35
CA LYS A 308 -2.08 -15.64 -22.73
C LYS A 308 -3.16 -14.70 -22.19
N ARG A 309 -2.97 -14.20 -20.96
CA ARG A 309 -3.84 -13.19 -20.32
C ARG A 309 -3.00 -12.03 -19.81
N THR A 310 -3.56 -10.84 -19.83
CA THR A 310 -2.93 -9.64 -19.24
C THR A 310 -3.08 -9.70 -17.73
N GLY A 311 -1.96 -9.63 -17.00
CA GLY A 311 -1.93 -9.59 -15.56
C GLY A 311 -1.65 -8.19 -15.00
N ILE A 312 -1.24 -8.14 -13.74
CA ILE A 312 -0.94 -6.89 -13.03
C ILE A 312 0.18 -6.12 -13.75
N ASN A 313 0.01 -4.80 -13.88
CA ASN A 313 0.94 -3.88 -14.57
C ASN A 313 1.23 -4.29 -16.03
N ASN A 314 0.22 -4.75 -16.77
CA ASN A 314 0.33 -5.21 -18.16
C ASN A 314 1.32 -6.37 -18.38
N LYS A 315 1.74 -7.08 -17.33
CA LYS A 315 2.58 -8.27 -17.47
C LYS A 315 1.70 -9.45 -17.87
N SER A 316 1.90 -9.97 -19.08
CA SER A 316 1.15 -11.13 -19.54
C SER A 316 1.59 -12.43 -18.83
N PHE A 317 0.63 -13.32 -18.58
CA PHE A 317 0.87 -14.65 -18.02
C PHE A 317 0.14 -15.73 -18.82
N LYS A 318 0.65 -16.95 -18.77
CA LYS A 318 0.08 -18.11 -19.45
C LYS A 318 -0.95 -18.78 -18.54
N CYS A 319 -2.17 -18.94 -19.02
CA CYS A 319 -3.27 -19.63 -18.35
C CYS A 319 -3.51 -20.97 -19.04
N ILE A 320 -3.29 -22.07 -18.32
CA ILE A 320 -3.52 -23.43 -18.80
C ILE A 320 -5.00 -23.77 -18.58
N LYS A 321 -5.66 -24.28 -19.62
CA LYS A 321 -7.06 -24.72 -19.58
C LYS A 321 -7.17 -26.08 -20.26
N PHE A 322 -8.22 -26.83 -19.94
CA PHE A 322 -8.64 -27.91 -20.83
C PHE A 322 -9.02 -27.32 -22.18
N ARG A 323 -8.69 -28.04 -23.26
CA ARG A 323 -9.24 -27.71 -24.57
C ARG A 323 -10.77 -27.84 -24.49
N SER A 324 -11.50 -26.83 -24.97
CA SER A 324 -12.95 -26.98 -25.11
C SER A 324 -13.22 -28.07 -26.14
N MET A 325 -14.26 -28.88 -25.90
CA MET A 325 -14.77 -29.80 -26.92
C MET A 325 -15.12 -29.07 -28.20
#